data_AF-A0A954LGI6-F1
#
_entry.id   AF-A0A954LGI6-F1
#
_cell.length_a   1.000
_cell.length_b   1.000
_cell.length_c   1.000
_cell.angle_alpha   90.00
_cell.angle_beta   90.00
_cell.angle_gamma   90.00
#
_symmetry.space_group_name_H-M   'P 1'
#
loop_
_entity.id
_entity.type
_entity.pdbx_description
1 polymer ?
#
loop_
_entity_poly.entity_id
_entity_poly.type
_entity_poly.pdbx_seq_one_letter_code
_entity_poly.pdbx_strand_id
1 'polypeptide(L)'
;MLEIVEITPQPPKRRLPPWLKRPLPQAEMQFTSHLIEELKLETVCESAKCPNRTECWSQRTATFMILGNVCTRPCGFCSVPRGKTETVEEDEPERIAEATLRLGLKHVVITSVTRDDLKDGGAEHFYRCVLTVREKTGAAVEVLTPDFLGNR
;
A
#
# COMPACT_ATOMS: atom_id res chain seq x y z
N MET A 1 -41.07 14.37 -7.04
CA MET A 1 -40.28 15.57 -6.69
C MET A 1 -38.86 15.10 -6.49
N LEU A 2 -37.96 15.45 -7.41
CA LEU A 2 -36.53 15.23 -7.22
C LEU A 2 -36.02 16.36 -6.33
N GLU A 3 -35.50 16.02 -5.15
CA GLU A 3 -34.83 17.00 -4.29
C GLU A 3 -33.58 17.51 -5.00
N ILE A 4 -33.57 18.81 -5.28
CA ILE A 4 -32.41 19.50 -5.80
C ILE A 4 -31.44 19.61 -4.63
N VAL A 5 -30.40 18.77 -4.63
CA VAL A 5 -29.30 18.88 -3.67
C VAL A 5 -28.53 20.15 -3.97
N GLU A 6 -28.68 21.17 -3.13
CA GLU A 6 -27.90 22.40 -3.21
C GLU A 6 -26.41 22.08 -3.00
N ILE A 7 -25.61 22.22 -4.05
CA ILE A 7 -24.15 22.08 -3.98
C ILE A 7 -23.60 23.34 -3.31
N THR A 8 -23.33 23.26 -2.01
CA THR A 8 -22.64 24.34 -1.29
C THR A 8 -21.20 24.48 -1.80
N PRO A 9 -20.72 25.70 -2.09
CA PRO A 9 -19.37 25.91 -2.58
C PRO A 9 -18.36 25.50 -1.51
N GLN A 10 -17.55 24.49 -1.84
CA GLN A 10 -16.46 24.04 -0.99
C GLN A 10 -15.48 25.21 -0.76
N PRO A 11 -14.99 25.42 0.47
CA PRO A 11 -14.01 26.47 0.74
C PRO A 11 -12.76 26.25 -0.13
N PRO A 12 -12.09 27.33 -0.57
CA PRO A 12 -10.92 27.21 -1.43
C PRO A 12 -9.86 26.35 -0.75
N LYS A 13 -9.38 25.31 -1.45
CA LYS A 13 -8.30 24.46 -0.97
C LYS A 13 -7.12 25.34 -0.59
N ARG A 14 -6.73 25.33 0.69
CA ARG A 14 -5.52 26.01 1.17
C ARG A 14 -4.33 25.49 0.35
N ARG A 15 -3.61 26.41 -0.30
CA ARG A 15 -2.41 26.05 -1.05
C ARG A 15 -1.35 25.53 -0.08
N LEU A 16 -0.65 24.47 -0.48
CA LEU A 16 0.49 23.98 0.30
C LEU A 16 1.58 25.05 0.37
N PRO A 17 2.24 25.23 1.54
CA PRO A 17 3.34 26.16 1.68
C PRO A 17 4.54 25.74 0.81
N PRO A 18 5.41 26.67 0.38
CA PRO A 18 6.52 26.36 -0.53
C PRO A 18 7.45 25.24 -0.03
N TRP A 19 7.75 25.21 1.27
CA TRP A 19 8.64 24.21 1.88
C TRP A 19 8.07 22.78 1.87
N LEU A 20 6.77 22.60 1.63
CA LEU A 20 6.12 21.29 1.54
C LEU A 20 6.02 20.79 0.09
N LYS A 21 6.42 21.60 -0.89
CA LYS A 21 6.41 21.20 -2.31
C LYS A 21 7.75 20.60 -2.68
N ARG A 22 7.72 19.50 -3.44
CA ARG A 22 8.90 18.89 -4.04
C ARG A 22 8.64 18.51 -5.49
N PRO A 23 9.65 18.55 -6.37
CA PRO A 23 9.53 17.98 -7.70
C PRO A 23 9.38 16.45 -7.60
N LEU A 24 8.57 15.86 -8.48
CA LEU A 24 8.46 14.41 -8.61
C LEU A 24 9.39 13.97 -9.75
N PRO A 25 10.46 13.20 -9.50
CA PRO A 25 11.27 12.63 -10.56
C PRO A 25 10.46 11.59 -11.35
N GLN A 26 10.61 11.58 -12.68
CA GLN A 26 9.65 10.94 -13.57
C GLN A 26 10.15 9.62 -14.20
N ALA A 27 11.46 9.49 -14.46
CA ALA A 27 12.00 8.42 -15.30
C ALA A 27 12.02 7.03 -14.63
N GLU A 28 12.44 6.93 -13.36
CA GLU A 28 12.48 5.65 -12.62
C GLU A 28 11.10 5.18 -12.15
N MET A 29 10.10 6.07 -12.18
CA MET A 29 8.75 5.82 -11.67
C MET A 29 7.97 4.81 -12.53
N GLN A 30 8.13 4.89 -13.85
CA GLN A 30 7.29 4.12 -14.78
C GLN A 30 7.55 2.63 -14.69
N PHE A 31 8.82 2.22 -14.61
CA PHE A 31 9.16 0.79 -14.51
C PHE A 31 8.58 0.16 -13.25
N THR A 32 8.75 0.80 -12.09
CA THR A 32 8.22 0.26 -10.82
C THR A 32 6.71 0.22 -10.83
N SER A 33 6.03 1.30 -11.20
CA SER A 33 4.55 1.31 -11.28
C SER A 33 4.01 0.25 -12.25
N HIS A 34 4.62 0.11 -13.44
CA HIS A 34 4.19 -0.91 -14.41
C HIS A 34 4.37 -2.33 -13.86
N LEU A 35 5.46 -2.59 -13.14
CA LEU A 35 5.70 -3.90 -12.56
C LEU A 35 4.74 -4.23 -11.42
N ILE A 36 4.43 -3.24 -10.57
CA ILE A 36 3.41 -3.37 -9.51
C ILE A 36 2.06 -3.75 -10.15
N GLU A 37 1.65 -3.05 -11.22
CA GLU A 37 0.42 -3.34 -11.95
C GLU A 37 0.44 -4.70 -12.65
N GLU A 38 1.55 -5.05 -13.32
CA GLU A 38 1.75 -6.35 -13.99
C GLU A 38 1.58 -7.51 -13.00
N LEU A 39 2.15 -7.37 -11.81
CA LEU A 39 2.06 -8.36 -10.74
C LEU A 39 0.78 -8.21 -9.91
N LYS A 40 -0.14 -7.32 -10.27
CA LYS A 40 -1.40 -7.05 -9.56
C LYS A 40 -1.19 -6.82 -8.04
N LEU A 41 -0.12 -6.12 -7.70
CA LEU A 41 0.21 -5.79 -6.32
C LEU A 41 -0.31 -4.40 -5.99
N GLU A 42 -0.49 -4.16 -4.69
CA GLU A 42 -0.82 -2.86 -4.16
C GLU A 42 0.35 -2.31 -3.36
N THR A 43 0.55 -0.99 -3.41
CA THR A 43 1.57 -0.30 -2.62
C THR A 43 0.98 0.89 -1.90
N VAL A 44 1.31 1.07 -0.62
CA VAL A 44 0.93 2.31 0.08
C VAL A 44 1.57 3.54 -0.60
N CYS A 45 2.70 3.33 -1.30
CA CYS A 45 3.37 4.35 -2.10
C CYS A 45 2.40 5.00 -3.10
N GLU A 46 1.56 4.19 -3.75
CA GLU A 46 0.59 4.62 -4.76
C GLU A 46 -0.77 4.93 -4.14
N SER A 47 -1.32 4.02 -3.32
CA SER A 47 -2.66 4.16 -2.74
C SER A 47 -2.76 5.37 -1.80
N ALA A 48 -1.70 5.70 -1.05
CA ALA A 48 -1.65 6.90 -0.21
C ALA A 48 -1.09 8.14 -0.93
N LYS A 49 -0.81 8.05 -2.24
CA LYS A 49 -0.25 9.13 -3.06
C LYS A 49 1.03 9.72 -2.46
N CYS A 50 1.91 8.84 -1.96
CA CYS A 50 3.10 9.24 -1.23
C CYS A 50 3.99 10.15 -2.10
N PRO A 51 4.35 11.36 -1.63
CA PRO A 51 5.25 12.23 -2.38
C PRO A 51 6.64 11.60 -2.49
N ASN A 52 7.03 10.74 -1.53
CA ASN A 52 8.37 10.14 -1.38
C ASN A 52 8.64 8.94 -2.31
N ARG A 53 7.63 8.42 -3.02
CA ARG A 53 7.74 7.14 -3.74
C ARG A 53 8.98 7.01 -4.62
N THR A 54 9.31 8.04 -5.41
CA THR A 54 10.41 7.96 -6.37
C THR A 54 11.76 7.87 -5.67
N GLU A 55 11.92 8.57 -4.56
CA GLU A 55 13.13 8.56 -3.76
C GLU A 55 13.31 7.23 -3.02
N CYS A 56 12.22 6.66 -2.52
CA CYS A 56 12.25 5.32 -1.92
C CYS A 56 12.64 4.26 -2.96
N TRP A 57 12.01 4.30 -4.14
CA TRP A 57 12.27 3.33 -5.22
C TRP A 57 13.70 3.44 -5.76
N SER A 58 14.24 4.65 -5.93
CA SER A 58 15.64 4.85 -6.34
C SER A 58 16.63 4.29 -5.31
N GLN A 59 16.24 4.27 -4.02
CA GLN A 59 16.99 3.65 -2.93
C GLN A 59 16.71 2.15 -2.77
N ARG A 60 16.05 1.51 -3.74
CA ARG A 60 15.70 0.09 -3.72
C ARG A 60 14.84 -0.29 -2.51
N THR A 61 13.88 0.57 -2.18
CA THR A 61 12.91 0.36 -1.09
C THR A 61 11.48 0.55 -1.58
N ALA A 62 10.60 -0.39 -1.26
CA ALA A 62 9.16 -0.26 -1.53
C ALA A 62 8.33 -0.78 -0.34
N THR A 63 7.11 -0.29 -0.25
CA THR A 63 6.15 -0.71 0.77
C THR A 63 4.93 -1.33 0.10
N PHE A 64 4.83 -2.65 0.19
CA PHE A 64 3.69 -3.41 -0.34
C PHE A 64 2.54 -3.37 0.66
N MET A 65 1.34 -3.16 0.14
CA MET A 65 0.09 -3.20 0.89
C MET A 65 -0.64 -4.50 0.54
N ILE A 66 -0.53 -5.51 1.40
CA ILE A 66 -1.13 -6.83 1.20
C ILE A 66 -2.62 -6.82 1.55
N LEU A 67 -3.33 -7.89 1.16
CA LEU A 67 -4.76 -8.08 1.44
C LEU A 67 -5.69 -7.09 0.72
N GLY A 68 -5.21 -6.51 -0.39
CA GLY A 68 -5.95 -5.61 -1.27
C GLY A 68 -5.85 -4.13 -0.89
N ASN A 69 -6.71 -3.30 -1.51
CA ASN A 69 -6.70 -1.84 -1.36
C ASN A 69 -7.95 -1.24 -0.70
N VAL A 70 -8.86 -2.08 -0.17
CA VAL A 70 -10.07 -1.63 0.53
C VAL A 70 -9.98 -2.01 2.00
N CYS A 71 -10.13 -1.04 2.89
CA CYS A 71 -10.04 -1.23 4.33
C CYS A 71 -11.43 -1.42 4.97
N THR A 72 -11.51 -2.28 5.99
CA THR A 72 -12.71 -2.43 6.83
C THR A 72 -12.92 -1.26 7.80
N ARG A 73 -11.88 -0.46 8.08
CA ARG A 73 -11.90 0.63 9.06
C ARG A 73 -11.86 2.04 8.45
N PRO A 74 -12.58 3.04 9.04
CA PRO A 74 -12.70 4.39 8.49
C PRO A 74 -11.76 5.41 9.15
N CYS A 75 -10.44 5.23 9.06
CA CYS A 75 -9.47 6.19 9.62
C CYS A 75 -9.58 7.55 8.92
N GLY A 76 -9.92 8.62 9.65
CA GLY A 76 -10.20 9.94 9.06
C GLY A 76 -9.03 10.63 8.34
N PHE A 77 -7.81 10.15 8.53
CA PHE A 77 -6.61 10.63 7.84
C PHE A 77 -6.19 9.74 6.65
N CYS A 78 -6.73 8.52 6.56
CA CYS A 78 -6.26 7.52 5.60
C CYS A 78 -6.89 7.74 4.23
N SER A 79 -6.08 7.65 3.18
CA SER A 79 -6.55 7.78 1.78
C SER A 79 -7.04 6.47 1.17
N VAL A 80 -6.84 5.35 1.87
CA VAL A 80 -7.29 4.02 1.43
C VAL A 80 -8.83 3.97 1.51
N PRO A 81 -9.52 3.53 0.44
CA PRO A 81 -10.98 3.44 0.44
C PRO A 81 -11.50 2.47 1.50
N ARG A 82 -12.69 2.76 2.02
CA ARG A 82 -13.41 1.88 2.94
C ARG A 82 -14.51 1.12 2.20
N GLY A 83 -14.74 -0.14 2.56
CA GLY A 83 -15.81 -0.90 1.93
C GLY A 83 -15.68 -2.41 2.07
N LYS A 84 -16.35 -3.12 1.16
CA LYS A 84 -16.26 -4.58 1.05
C LYS A 84 -14.88 -4.95 0.51
N THR A 85 -14.21 -5.85 1.23
CA THR A 85 -12.89 -6.38 0.91
C THR A 85 -12.96 -7.47 -0.16
N GLU A 86 -11.84 -7.66 -0.85
CA GLU A 86 -11.67 -8.74 -1.83
C GLU A 86 -11.27 -10.05 -1.15
N THR A 87 -11.43 -11.15 -1.88
CA THR A 87 -10.93 -12.47 -1.46
C THR A 87 -9.41 -12.41 -1.39
N VAL A 88 -8.82 -13.03 -0.37
CA VAL A 88 -7.37 -13.13 -0.23
C VAL A 88 -6.81 -13.98 -1.36
N GLU A 89 -5.83 -13.45 -2.08
CA GLU A 89 -5.11 -14.18 -3.14
C GLU A 89 -3.90 -14.90 -2.53
N GLU A 90 -3.96 -16.23 -2.52
CA GLU A 90 -2.96 -17.11 -1.88
C GLU A 90 -1.55 -17.00 -2.48
N ASP A 91 -1.44 -16.49 -3.71
CA ASP A 91 -0.20 -16.29 -4.45
C ASP A 91 0.43 -14.90 -4.23
N GLU A 92 -0.23 -14.00 -3.49
CA GLU A 92 0.29 -12.65 -3.19
C GLU A 92 1.72 -12.68 -2.57
N PRO A 93 2.07 -13.59 -1.62
CA PRO A 93 3.45 -13.71 -1.13
C PRO A 93 4.49 -13.93 -2.24
N GLU A 94 4.14 -14.74 -3.24
CA GLU A 94 5.02 -15.07 -4.36
C GLU A 94 5.21 -13.88 -5.29
N ARG A 95 4.12 -13.16 -5.58
CA ARG A 95 4.16 -11.96 -6.40
C ARG A 95 4.99 -10.86 -5.75
N ILE A 96 4.93 -10.70 -4.41
CA ILE A 96 5.80 -9.74 -3.68
C ILE A 96 7.27 -10.13 -3.79
N ALA A 97 7.61 -11.41 -3.63
CA ALA A 97 8.99 -11.87 -3.78
C ALA A 97 9.51 -11.65 -5.20
N GLU A 98 8.69 -11.93 -6.22
CA GLU A 98 9.01 -11.67 -7.62
C GLU A 98 9.24 -10.19 -7.89
N ALA A 99 8.35 -9.31 -7.40
CA ALA A 99 8.52 -7.86 -7.50
C ALA A 99 9.82 -7.40 -6.84
N THR A 100 10.12 -7.94 -5.66
CA THR A 100 11.32 -7.62 -4.88
C THR A 100 12.59 -7.98 -5.66
N LEU A 101 12.63 -9.15 -6.30
CA LEU A 101 13.75 -9.58 -7.14
C LEU A 101 13.90 -8.72 -8.40
N ARG A 102 12.81 -8.51 -9.15
CA ARG A 102 12.83 -7.77 -10.43
C ARG A 102 13.17 -6.28 -10.24
N LEU A 103 12.75 -5.69 -9.13
CA LEU A 103 13.09 -4.31 -8.76
C LEU A 103 14.47 -4.20 -8.07
N GLY A 104 15.08 -5.34 -7.71
CA GLY A 104 16.33 -5.37 -6.95
C GLY A 104 16.23 -4.67 -5.60
N LEU A 105 15.07 -4.77 -4.92
CA LEU A 105 14.84 -4.13 -3.64
C LEU A 105 15.80 -4.70 -2.58
N LYS A 106 16.32 -3.82 -1.72
CA LYS A 106 17.15 -4.18 -0.57
C LYS A 106 16.39 -4.13 0.74
N HIS A 107 15.34 -3.30 0.80
CA HIS A 107 14.48 -3.14 1.95
C HIS A 107 13.02 -3.18 1.51
N VAL A 108 12.24 -4.06 2.14
CA VAL A 108 10.83 -4.26 1.84
C VAL A 108 10.05 -4.02 3.12
N VAL A 109 9.08 -3.09 3.05
CA VAL A 109 8.09 -2.92 4.12
C VAL A 109 6.82 -3.65 3.71
N ILE A 110 6.31 -4.52 4.56
CA ILE A 110 5.02 -5.20 4.36
C ILE A 110 4.01 -4.56 5.32
N THR A 111 2.95 -3.99 4.75
CA THR A 111 1.80 -3.46 5.49
C THR A 111 0.52 -3.97 4.88
N SER A 112 -0.64 -3.70 5.47
CA SER A 112 -1.92 -4.14 4.93
C SER A 112 -3.02 -3.12 5.17
N VAL A 113 -4.12 -3.29 4.45
CA VAL A 113 -5.42 -2.82 4.92
C VAL A 113 -5.88 -3.62 6.14
N THR A 114 -6.78 -3.06 6.94
CA THR A 114 -7.39 -3.83 8.03
C THR A 114 -8.45 -4.78 7.49
N ARG A 115 -8.37 -6.06 7.90
CA ARG A 115 -9.25 -7.16 7.50
C ARG A 115 -10.02 -7.74 8.68
N ASP A 116 -10.85 -6.93 9.33
CA ASP A 116 -11.69 -7.39 10.45
C ASP A 116 -12.72 -8.47 10.03
N ASP A 117 -12.90 -8.69 8.72
CA ASP A 117 -13.68 -9.78 8.13
C ASP A 117 -13.00 -11.16 8.18
N LEU A 118 -11.67 -11.20 8.35
CA LEU A 118 -10.91 -12.44 8.49
C LEU A 118 -10.79 -12.84 9.96
N LYS A 119 -10.84 -14.15 10.23
CA LYS A 119 -10.80 -14.70 11.61
C LYS A 119 -9.55 -14.29 12.39
N ASP A 120 -8.40 -14.18 11.71
CA ASP A 120 -7.10 -13.82 12.28
C ASP A 120 -6.68 -12.38 11.92
N GLY A 121 -7.58 -11.59 11.31
CA GLY A 121 -7.26 -10.25 10.82
C GLY A 121 -6.21 -10.21 9.69
N GLY A 122 -5.86 -11.35 9.08
CA GLY A 122 -4.83 -11.47 8.05
C GLY A 122 -3.42 -11.75 8.58
N ALA A 123 -3.25 -12.08 9.87
CA ALA A 123 -1.95 -12.33 10.49
C ALA A 123 -1.17 -13.49 9.83
N GLU A 124 -1.84 -14.59 9.48
CA GLU A 124 -1.21 -15.71 8.77
C GLU A 124 -0.68 -15.30 7.39
N HIS A 125 -1.40 -14.40 6.71
CA HIS A 125 -0.97 -13.91 5.41
C HIS A 125 0.27 -13.02 5.51
N PHE A 126 0.34 -12.16 6.52
CA PHE A 126 1.57 -11.43 6.86
C PHE A 126 2.75 -12.38 7.06
N TYR A 127 2.56 -13.42 7.88
CA TYR A 127 3.60 -14.42 8.15
C TYR A 127 4.13 -15.05 6.85
N ARG A 128 3.23 -15.47 5.97
CA ARG A 128 3.59 -16.04 4.67
C ARG A 128 4.35 -15.07 3.79
N CYS A 129 3.88 -13.82 3.63
CA CYS A 129 4.59 -12.80 2.86
C CYS A 129 6.00 -12.56 3.40
N VAL A 130 6.16 -12.41 4.73
CA VAL A 130 7.47 -12.19 5.36
C VAL A 130 8.40 -13.36 5.10
N LEU A 131 7.92 -14.59 5.29
CA LEU A 131 8.72 -15.80 5.11
C LEU A 131 9.16 -15.95 3.65
N THR A 132 8.22 -15.88 2.70
CA THR A 132 8.50 -16.02 1.26
C THR A 132 9.50 -14.97 0.77
N VAL A 133 9.35 -13.70 1.17
CA VAL A 133 10.30 -12.65 0.76
C VAL A 133 11.69 -12.90 1.34
N ARG A 134 11.80 -13.28 2.61
CA ARG A 134 13.09 -13.59 3.24
C ARG A 134 13.81 -14.75 2.57
N GLU A 135 13.08 -15.84 2.30
CA GLU A 135 13.63 -17.06 1.70
C GLU A 135 14.09 -16.85 0.26
N LYS A 136 13.36 -16.05 -0.53
CA LYS A 136 13.62 -15.93 -1.97
C LYS A 136 14.53 -14.78 -2.38
N THR A 137 14.64 -13.74 -1.57
CA THR A 137 15.23 -12.47 -2.03
C THR A 137 16.43 -11.99 -1.22
N GLY A 138 16.55 -12.42 0.04
CA GLY A 138 17.56 -11.90 0.98
C GLY A 138 17.40 -10.41 1.33
N ALA A 139 16.32 -9.75 0.90
CA ALA A 139 16.02 -8.38 1.28
C ALA A 139 15.71 -8.28 2.78
N ALA A 140 16.06 -7.15 3.39
CA ALA A 140 15.61 -6.85 4.74
C ALA A 140 14.09 -6.58 4.73
N VAL A 141 13.38 -7.20 5.67
CA VAL A 141 11.92 -7.12 5.76
C VAL A 141 11.52 -6.43 7.06
N GLU A 142 10.80 -5.31 6.92
CA GLU A 142 10.10 -4.59 7.98
C GLU A 142 8.59 -4.81 7.85
N VAL A 143 7.88 -4.79 8.98
CA VAL A 143 6.42 -5.01 8.98
C VAL A 143 5.74 -3.86 9.72
N LEU A 144 4.71 -3.28 9.09
CA LEU A 144 3.80 -2.31 9.68
C LEU A 144 2.40 -2.94 9.71
N THR A 145 2.04 -3.55 10.83
CA THR A 145 0.79 -4.30 10.95
C THR A 145 -0.38 -3.43 11.43
N PRO A 146 -1.64 -3.85 11.16
CA PRO A 146 -2.76 -3.43 11.99
C PRO A 146 -2.65 -4.03 13.41
N ASP A 147 -3.62 -3.73 14.26
CA ASP A 147 -3.67 -4.21 15.65
C ASP A 147 -4.16 -5.66 15.80
N PHE A 148 -4.65 -6.28 14.72
CA PHE A 148 -5.29 -7.60 14.72
C PHE A 148 -6.38 -7.75 15.81
N LEU A 149 -7.12 -6.68 16.09
CA LEU A 149 -8.13 -6.59 17.16
C LEU A 149 -7.57 -6.86 18.57
N GLY A 150 -6.26 -6.77 18.75
CA GLY A 150 -5.58 -7.09 20.01
C GLY A 150 -5.55 -8.60 20.33
N ASN A 151 -5.79 -9.46 19.33
CA ASN A 151 -5.64 -10.90 19.48
C ASN A 151 -4.16 -11.23 19.69
N ARG A 152 -3.83 -11.89 20.81
CA ARG A 152 -2.45 -12.19 21.23
C ARG A 152 -2.12 -13.66 21.03
#